data_AF-A0AA38Z878-F1
#
_entry.id   AF-A0AA38Z878-F1
#
_cell.length_a   1.000
_cell.length_b   1.000
_cell.length_c   1.000
_cell.angle_alpha   90.00
_cell.angle_beta   90.00
_cell.angle_gamma   90.00
#
_symmetry.space_group_name_H-M   'P 1'
#
loop_
_entity.id
_entity.type
_entity.pdbx_description
1 polymer ?
#
loop_
_entity_poly.entity_id
_entity_poly.type
_entity_poly.pdbx_seq_one_letter_code
_entity_poly.pdbx_strand_id
1 'polypeptide(L)'
;MAKEVSNGDQNSVSKPPPSPSPLRNSKFFQSNMRILVTGGAGFIGSHLVDKLMQNEKNEVIVADNYFTGSKDNLRKWIGHPRFELIRHDVTEPLLIEVDQIYHLACPASPIFYKYNPVKTIKTNVIGTLNMLGLAKRVGARILLTSTSEVYGDPLVHPQEESYWGNVNPIGVRSCYDEGKRVAETLMFDYHRQHGIEIRIARIFNTYGPRMNIDDGRVVSNFIAQAIRGESLTVQAPGTQTRSFCFVSDMVCKSLFICIEEFHTIFSTTYLGVRNIPYTLFLFLLSKF
;
A
#
# COMPACT_ATOMS: atom_id res chain seq x y z
N MET A 1 -46.28 15.46 -16.45
CA MET A 1 -46.22 14.95 -17.84
C MET A 1 -44.81 15.13 -18.35
N ALA A 2 -44.05 14.04 -18.41
CA ALA A 2 -43.05 13.76 -19.43
C ALA A 2 -42.94 12.22 -19.43
N LYS A 3 -43.37 11.62 -20.53
CA LYS A 3 -43.33 10.18 -20.78
C LYS A 3 -42.10 9.87 -21.64
N GLU A 4 -41.69 8.60 -21.57
CA GLU A 4 -40.78 7.88 -22.49
C GLU A 4 -39.28 8.16 -22.26
N VAL A 5 -38.37 7.18 -22.31
CA VAL A 5 -38.31 6.00 -23.17
C VAL A 5 -37.75 4.79 -22.40
N SER A 6 -38.43 3.66 -22.51
CA SER A 6 -37.90 2.34 -22.18
C SER A 6 -36.85 1.94 -23.21
N ASN A 7 -35.57 2.07 -22.86
CA ASN A 7 -34.52 1.33 -23.56
C ASN A 7 -34.46 -0.07 -22.95
N GLY A 8 -35.19 -1.01 -23.56
CA GLY A 8 -34.66 -2.36 -23.61
C GLY A 8 -33.41 -2.30 -24.48
N ASP A 9 -32.25 -2.71 -23.96
CA ASP A 9 -31.52 -3.81 -24.58
C ASP A 9 -30.30 -4.25 -23.76
N GLN A 10 -30.09 -5.56 -23.81
CA GLN A 10 -28.90 -6.32 -23.40
C GLN A 10 -28.64 -6.43 -21.89
N ASN A 11 -29.29 -7.44 -21.30
CA ASN A 11 -28.69 -8.25 -20.24
C ASN A 11 -27.37 -8.88 -20.75
N SER A 12 -26.31 -8.09 -20.91
CA SER A 12 -24.95 -8.62 -20.87
C SER A 12 -24.65 -8.91 -19.41
N VAL A 13 -25.23 -9.99 -18.89
CA VAL A 13 -24.77 -10.58 -17.63
C VAL A 13 -23.36 -11.05 -17.92
N SER A 14 -22.38 -10.17 -17.68
CA SER A 14 -20.98 -10.53 -17.74
C SER A 14 -20.83 -11.70 -16.79
N LYS A 15 -20.65 -12.92 -17.33
CA LYS A 15 -20.44 -14.09 -16.50
C LYS A 15 -19.33 -13.73 -15.52
N PRO A 16 -19.54 -13.93 -14.20
CA PRO A 16 -18.47 -13.70 -13.24
C PRO A 16 -17.25 -14.49 -13.71
N PRO A 17 -16.03 -13.95 -13.52
CA PRO A 17 -14.83 -14.71 -13.82
C PRO A 17 -14.94 -16.07 -13.13
N PRO A 18 -14.49 -17.16 -13.78
CA PRO A 18 -14.54 -18.49 -13.19
C PRO A 18 -13.90 -18.42 -11.80
N SER A 19 -14.60 -18.96 -10.80
CA SER A 19 -14.05 -19.07 -9.47
C SER A 19 -12.71 -19.83 -9.56
N PRO A 20 -11.66 -19.38 -8.85
CA PRO A 20 -10.42 -20.13 -8.78
C PRO A 20 -10.73 -21.57 -8.41
N SER A 21 -10.13 -22.52 -9.12
CA SER A 21 -10.42 -23.95 -8.90
C SER A 21 -10.29 -24.28 -7.40
N PRO A 22 -11.27 -24.99 -6.80
CA PRO A 22 -11.15 -25.48 -5.42
C PRO A 22 -9.87 -26.31 -5.21
N LEU A 23 -9.34 -26.89 -6.29
CA LEU A 23 -8.10 -27.66 -6.30
C LEU A 23 -6.84 -26.79 -6.15
N ARG A 24 -6.91 -25.46 -6.31
CA ARG A 24 -5.80 -24.55 -6.03
C ARG A 24 -5.39 -24.58 -4.55
N ASN A 25 -6.33 -24.90 -3.65
CA ASN A 25 -6.09 -25.08 -2.22
C ASN A 25 -6.00 -26.57 -1.83
N SER A 26 -5.93 -27.47 -2.82
CA SER A 26 -5.81 -28.91 -2.59
C SER A 26 -4.46 -29.24 -1.97
N LYS A 27 -4.46 -30.09 -0.93
CA LYS A 27 -3.23 -30.63 -0.33
C LYS A 27 -2.40 -31.46 -1.33
N PHE A 28 -2.99 -31.87 -2.46
CA PHE A 28 -2.34 -32.68 -3.49
C PHE A 28 -1.61 -31.86 -4.56
N PHE A 29 -1.90 -30.55 -4.68
CA PHE A 29 -1.20 -29.61 -5.55
C PHE A 29 -0.69 -28.44 -4.69
N GLN A 30 0.45 -28.62 -4.02
CA GLN A 30 1.16 -27.49 -3.42
C GLN A 30 2.03 -26.82 -4.49
N SER A 31 1.40 -26.15 -5.46
CA SER A 31 2.13 -25.31 -6.41
C SER A 31 2.84 -24.18 -5.67
N ASN A 32 4.01 -23.76 -6.17
CA ASN A 32 4.63 -22.52 -5.71
C ASN A 32 3.62 -21.36 -5.85
N MET A 33 3.54 -20.50 -4.85
CA MET A 33 2.70 -19.32 -4.87
C MET A 33 3.46 -18.19 -5.57
N ARG A 34 2.92 -17.71 -6.69
CA ARG A 34 3.51 -16.61 -7.45
C ARG A 34 2.95 -15.29 -6.96
N ILE A 35 3.82 -14.41 -6.49
CA ILE A 35 3.45 -13.20 -5.75
C ILE A 35 4.05 -11.98 -6.44
N LEU A 36 3.20 -11.09 -6.94
CA LEU A 36 3.62 -9.79 -7.46
C LEU A 36 3.68 -8.77 -6.32
N VAL A 37 4.79 -8.04 -6.20
CA VAL A 37 4.93 -6.87 -5.34
C VAL A 37 5.23 -5.65 -6.20
N THR A 38 4.21 -4.80 -6.41
CA THR A 38 4.44 -3.50 -7.08
C THR A 38 4.99 -2.50 -6.06
N GLY A 39 5.98 -1.68 -6.43
CA GLY A 39 6.68 -0.80 -5.46
C GLY A 39 7.59 -1.57 -4.49
N GLY A 40 7.98 -2.80 -4.87
CA GLY A 40 8.77 -3.70 -4.02
C GLY A 40 10.20 -3.23 -3.77
N ALA A 41 10.74 -2.29 -4.54
CA ALA A 41 12.07 -1.71 -4.31
C ALA A 41 12.03 -0.52 -3.34
N GLY A 42 10.85 -0.12 -2.85
CA GLY A 42 10.66 0.90 -1.83
C GLY A 42 10.96 0.44 -0.40
N PHE A 43 10.73 1.34 0.56
CA PHE A 43 10.95 1.08 1.99
C PHE A 43 10.18 -0.15 2.48
N ILE A 44 8.84 -0.07 2.61
CA ILE A 44 8.03 -1.19 3.11
C ILE A 44 8.10 -2.40 2.16
N GLY A 45 8.06 -2.15 0.84
CA GLY A 45 8.09 -3.19 -0.18
C GLY A 45 9.31 -4.10 -0.09
N SER A 46 10.50 -3.55 0.15
CA SER A 46 11.72 -4.36 0.24
C SER A 46 11.74 -5.27 1.47
N HIS A 47 11.18 -4.83 2.60
CA HIS A 47 11.00 -5.67 3.78
C HIS A 47 9.94 -6.75 3.57
N LEU A 48 8.87 -6.44 2.83
CA LEU A 48 7.86 -7.41 2.42
C LEU A 48 8.47 -8.49 1.52
N VAL A 49 9.26 -8.11 0.51
CA VAL A 49 9.98 -9.06 -0.36
C VAL A 49 10.90 -9.95 0.47
N ASP A 50 11.67 -9.37 1.40
CA ASP A 50 12.54 -10.13 2.30
C ASP A 50 11.78 -11.20 3.07
N LYS A 51 10.58 -10.87 3.54
CA LYS A 51 9.73 -11.79 4.29
C LYS A 51 9.11 -12.86 3.39
N LEU A 52 8.63 -12.49 2.20
CA LEU A 52 8.04 -13.43 1.24
C LEU A 52 9.05 -14.45 0.74
N MET A 53 10.29 -14.03 0.51
CA MET A 53 11.39 -14.88 0.06
C MET A 53 11.87 -15.89 1.10
N GLN A 54 11.55 -15.70 2.39
CA GLN A 54 11.83 -16.70 3.44
C GLN A 54 11.00 -17.97 3.29
N ASN A 55 9.85 -17.91 2.62
CA ASN A 55 9.04 -19.08 2.34
C ASN A 55 9.50 -19.71 1.03
N GLU A 56 9.98 -20.96 1.10
CA GLU A 56 10.56 -21.65 -0.03
C GLU A 56 9.57 -21.97 -1.16
N LYS A 57 8.26 -21.88 -0.88
CA LYS A 57 7.20 -22.11 -1.85
C LYS A 57 6.79 -20.83 -2.58
N ASN A 58 7.39 -19.69 -2.26
CA ASN A 58 7.05 -18.43 -2.91
C ASN A 58 7.99 -18.15 -4.10
N GLU A 59 7.40 -17.76 -5.21
CA GLU A 59 8.07 -17.11 -6.33
C GLU A 59 7.68 -15.63 -6.31
N VAL A 60 8.65 -14.75 -6.11
CA VAL A 60 8.39 -13.32 -5.88
C VAL A 60 8.83 -12.52 -7.09
N ILE A 61 7.86 -11.83 -7.70
CA ILE A 61 8.07 -10.92 -8.83
C ILE A 61 7.91 -9.50 -8.30
N VAL A 62 8.89 -8.65 -8.52
CA VAL A 62 8.84 -7.23 -8.15
C VAL A 62 8.68 -6.36 -9.38
N ALA A 63 7.70 -5.46 -9.38
CA ALA A 63 7.53 -4.43 -10.39
C ALA A 63 7.79 -3.04 -9.79
N ASP A 64 8.82 -2.33 -10.25
CA ASP A 64 9.18 -1.01 -9.73
C ASP A 64 9.80 -0.13 -10.82
N ASN A 65 9.46 1.17 -10.85
CA ASN A 65 10.03 2.14 -11.79
C ASN A 65 11.24 2.91 -11.21
N TYR A 66 11.58 2.66 -9.94
CA TYR A 66 12.62 3.32 -9.16
C TYR A 66 12.43 4.83 -8.99
N PHE A 67 11.19 5.32 -9.03
CA PHE A 67 10.93 6.75 -8.82
C PHE A 67 11.37 7.21 -7.41
N THR A 68 11.05 6.42 -6.38
CA THR A 68 11.54 6.62 -5.00
C THR A 68 12.21 5.38 -4.41
N GLY A 69 12.10 4.23 -5.08
CA GLY A 69 12.74 2.98 -4.67
C GLY A 69 14.20 2.91 -5.10
N SER A 70 14.94 1.96 -4.53
CA SER A 70 16.32 1.68 -4.93
C SER A 70 16.51 0.19 -5.22
N LYS A 71 17.20 -0.12 -6.32
CA LYS A 71 17.58 -1.50 -6.67
C LYS A 71 18.44 -2.15 -5.58
N ASP A 72 19.21 -1.36 -4.83
CA ASP A 72 20.06 -1.86 -3.74
C ASP A 72 19.25 -2.50 -2.62
N ASN A 73 18.01 -2.05 -2.39
CA ASN A 73 17.12 -2.65 -1.39
C ASN A 73 16.82 -4.13 -1.66
N LEU A 74 16.96 -4.56 -2.93
CA LEU A 74 16.68 -5.92 -3.40
C LEU A 74 17.93 -6.70 -3.77
N ARG A 75 19.12 -6.10 -3.63
CA ARG A 75 20.40 -6.65 -4.14
C ARG A 75 20.64 -8.09 -3.72
N LYS A 76 20.24 -8.47 -2.51
CA LYS A 76 20.44 -9.81 -1.96
C LYS A 76 19.65 -10.92 -2.65
N TRP A 77 18.58 -10.58 -3.39
CA TRP A 77 17.73 -11.55 -4.09
C TRP A 77 18.00 -11.62 -5.59
N ILE A 78 18.74 -10.67 -6.15
CA ILE A 78 19.06 -10.64 -7.57
C ILE A 78 19.86 -11.91 -7.93
N GLY A 79 19.35 -12.67 -8.90
CA GLY A 79 19.93 -13.95 -9.33
C GLY A 79 19.38 -15.18 -8.59
N HIS A 80 18.53 -15.00 -7.57
CA HIS A 80 17.86 -16.11 -6.92
C HIS A 80 16.81 -16.72 -7.87
N PRO A 81 16.72 -18.05 -8.03
CA PRO A 81 15.85 -18.69 -9.03
C PRO A 81 14.35 -18.45 -8.86
N ARG A 82 13.93 -18.08 -7.65
CA ARG A 82 12.53 -17.74 -7.30
C ARG A 82 12.25 -16.23 -7.25
N PHE A 83 13.19 -15.40 -7.69
CA PHE A 83 13.06 -13.95 -7.62
C PHE A 83 13.21 -13.33 -9.00
N GLU A 84 12.24 -12.50 -9.38
CA GLU A 84 12.27 -11.72 -10.61
C GLU A 84 12.08 -10.24 -10.32
N LEU A 85 12.82 -9.40 -11.02
CA LEU A 85 12.74 -7.95 -10.91
C LEU A 85 12.47 -7.33 -12.27
N ILE A 86 11.30 -6.72 -12.40
CA ILE A 86 10.82 -6.07 -13.61
C ILE A 86 10.85 -4.56 -13.40
N ARG A 87 11.60 -3.84 -14.24
CA ARG A 87 11.54 -2.38 -14.26
C ARG A 87 10.26 -1.96 -15.00
N HIS A 88 9.22 -1.57 -14.26
CA HIS A 88 7.89 -1.32 -14.81
C HIS A 88 7.18 -0.19 -14.06
N ASP A 89 6.49 0.69 -14.79
CA ASP A 89 5.58 1.68 -14.21
C ASP A 89 4.16 1.11 -14.23
N VAL A 90 3.49 1.09 -13.08
CA VAL A 90 2.15 0.50 -12.95
C VAL A 90 1.09 1.26 -13.77
N THR A 91 1.36 2.48 -14.20
CA THR A 91 0.47 3.19 -15.14
C THR A 91 0.38 2.51 -16.50
N GLU A 92 1.35 1.67 -16.84
CA GLU A 92 1.34 0.83 -18.02
C GLU A 92 0.79 -0.58 -17.71
N PRO A 93 0.05 -1.21 -18.64
CA PRO A 93 -0.44 -2.58 -18.47
C PRO A 93 0.71 -3.58 -18.21
N LEU A 94 0.48 -4.53 -17.31
CA LEU A 94 1.40 -5.63 -17.02
C LEU A 94 0.67 -6.96 -17.18
N LEU A 95 1.23 -7.87 -17.99
CA LEU A 95 0.63 -9.15 -18.32
C LEU A 95 1.51 -10.29 -17.82
N ILE A 96 1.27 -10.73 -16.59
CA ILE A 96 1.97 -11.86 -15.95
C ILE A 96 0.97 -12.78 -15.24
N GLU A 97 1.38 -14.00 -14.90
CA GLU A 97 0.56 -14.99 -14.20
C GLU A 97 0.95 -15.07 -12.72
N VAL A 98 0.05 -14.64 -11.83
CA VAL A 98 0.30 -14.57 -10.39
C VAL A 98 -0.92 -14.96 -9.57
N ASP A 99 -0.69 -15.40 -8.35
CA ASP A 99 -1.72 -15.87 -7.41
C ASP A 99 -2.13 -14.78 -6.42
N GLN A 100 -1.17 -13.92 -6.04
CA GLN A 100 -1.35 -12.79 -5.15
C GLN A 100 -0.66 -11.53 -5.67
N ILE A 101 -1.25 -10.36 -5.40
CA ILE A 101 -0.71 -9.05 -5.73
C ILE A 101 -0.67 -8.20 -4.46
N TYR A 102 0.50 -7.74 -4.08
CA TYR A 102 0.70 -6.68 -3.08
C TYR A 102 0.93 -5.35 -3.82
N HIS A 103 -0.07 -4.48 -3.79
CA HIS A 103 -0.05 -3.20 -4.48
C HIS A 103 0.49 -2.08 -3.58
N LEU A 104 1.81 -1.83 -3.64
CA LEU A 104 2.52 -0.80 -2.86
C LEU A 104 3.04 0.37 -3.71
N ALA A 105 2.92 0.31 -5.04
CA ALA A 105 3.42 1.34 -5.93
C ALA A 105 2.65 2.67 -5.78
N CYS A 106 3.18 3.60 -4.99
CA CYS A 106 2.76 4.99 -4.89
C CYS A 106 3.81 5.80 -4.11
N PRO A 107 4.17 7.03 -4.53
CA PRO A 107 5.02 7.89 -3.71
C PRO A 107 4.31 8.23 -2.39
N ALA A 108 4.93 7.92 -1.25
CA ALA A 108 4.31 8.03 0.07
C ALA A 108 4.72 9.28 0.88
N SER A 109 5.86 9.90 0.56
CA SER A 109 6.36 11.09 1.26
C SER A 109 5.71 12.38 0.72
N PRO A 110 5.36 13.33 1.60
CA PRO A 110 4.87 14.65 1.19
C PRO A 110 5.77 15.41 0.21
N ILE A 111 7.07 15.20 0.27
CA ILE A 111 8.00 15.86 -0.65
C ILE A 111 7.81 15.26 -2.05
N PHE A 112 7.81 13.93 -2.16
CA PHE A 112 7.77 13.25 -3.46
C PHE A 112 6.39 13.27 -4.12
N TYR A 113 5.29 13.12 -3.36
CA TYR A 113 3.97 13.14 -3.98
C TYR A 113 3.53 14.55 -4.41
N LYS A 114 4.02 15.60 -3.74
CA LYS A 114 3.81 17.00 -4.14
C LYS A 114 4.71 17.45 -5.28
N TYR A 115 5.87 16.82 -5.46
CA TYR A 115 6.80 17.14 -6.55
C TYR A 115 6.15 16.94 -7.92
N ASN A 116 5.35 15.87 -8.08
CA ASN A 116 4.60 15.62 -9.31
C ASN A 116 3.19 15.12 -9.00
N PRO A 117 2.24 16.02 -8.68
CA PRO A 117 0.89 15.64 -8.25
C PRO A 117 0.11 14.92 -9.35
N VAL A 118 0.36 15.26 -10.63
CA VAL A 118 -0.25 14.60 -11.79
C VAL A 118 0.23 13.14 -11.90
N LYS A 119 1.52 12.88 -11.69
CA LYS A 119 2.03 11.50 -11.67
C LYS A 119 1.47 10.74 -10.47
N THR A 120 1.43 11.35 -9.29
CA THR A 120 0.85 10.74 -8.08
C THR A 120 -0.58 10.25 -8.31
N ILE A 121 -1.46 11.11 -8.85
CA ILE A 121 -2.85 10.72 -9.07
C ILE A 121 -2.97 9.65 -10.17
N LYS A 122 -2.18 9.75 -11.26
CA LYS A 122 -2.14 8.70 -12.30
C LYS A 122 -1.70 7.35 -11.74
N THR A 123 -0.66 7.33 -10.90
CA THR A 123 -0.18 6.09 -10.28
C THR A 123 -1.24 5.47 -9.37
N ASN A 124 -1.96 6.26 -8.58
CA ASN A 124 -3.05 5.73 -7.74
C ASN A 124 -4.25 5.26 -8.57
N VAL A 125 -4.66 6.00 -9.60
CA VAL A 125 -5.88 5.67 -10.37
C VAL A 125 -5.58 4.63 -11.44
N ILE A 126 -4.74 4.97 -12.42
CA ILE A 126 -4.43 4.11 -13.56
C ILE A 126 -3.65 2.88 -13.09
N GLY A 127 -2.72 3.05 -12.16
CA GLY A 127 -1.97 1.94 -11.59
C GLY A 127 -2.86 0.91 -10.89
N THR A 128 -3.80 1.37 -10.06
CA THR A 128 -4.75 0.47 -9.40
C THR A 128 -5.71 -0.19 -10.41
N LEU A 129 -6.20 0.55 -11.43
CA LEU A 129 -7.01 -0.04 -12.51
C LEU A 129 -6.27 -1.16 -13.25
N ASN A 130 -5.00 -0.96 -13.59
CA ASN A 130 -4.19 -1.97 -14.27
C ASN A 130 -3.97 -3.21 -13.39
N MET A 131 -3.67 -3.02 -12.11
CA MET A 131 -3.46 -4.14 -11.19
C MET A 131 -4.76 -4.89 -10.87
N LEU A 132 -5.89 -4.20 -10.80
CA LEU A 132 -7.20 -4.83 -10.68
C LEU A 132 -7.60 -5.57 -11.96
N GLY A 133 -7.29 -5.01 -13.13
CA GLY A 133 -7.45 -5.69 -14.42
C GLY A 133 -6.62 -6.96 -14.52
N LEU A 134 -5.37 -6.92 -14.06
CA LEU A 134 -4.51 -8.09 -13.93
C LEU A 134 -5.12 -9.11 -12.96
N ALA A 135 -5.51 -8.70 -11.74
CA ALA A 135 -6.11 -9.56 -10.73
C ALA A 135 -7.36 -10.28 -11.26
N LYS A 136 -8.23 -9.54 -11.97
CA LYS A 136 -9.41 -10.09 -12.65
C LYS A 136 -9.05 -11.18 -13.66
N ARG A 137 -8.05 -10.91 -14.49
CA ARG A 137 -7.67 -11.78 -15.62
C ARG A 137 -7.14 -13.12 -15.13
N VAL A 138 -6.33 -13.12 -14.07
CA VAL A 138 -5.64 -14.32 -13.57
C VAL A 138 -6.29 -14.93 -12.31
N GLY A 139 -7.33 -14.29 -11.77
CA GLY A 139 -7.96 -14.73 -10.52
C GLY A 139 -7.06 -14.56 -9.29
N ALA A 140 -6.21 -13.53 -9.28
CA ALA A 140 -5.33 -13.23 -8.15
C ALA A 140 -6.09 -12.51 -7.03
N ARG A 141 -5.70 -12.79 -5.78
CA ARG A 141 -6.07 -11.96 -4.63
C ARG A 141 -5.19 -10.71 -4.64
N ILE A 142 -5.77 -9.54 -4.42
CA ILE A 142 -5.04 -8.27 -4.43
C ILE A 142 -5.18 -7.54 -3.10
N LEU A 143 -4.04 -7.13 -2.52
CA LEU A 143 -3.95 -6.27 -1.35
C LEU A 143 -3.53 -4.87 -1.78
N LEU A 144 -4.35 -3.86 -1.48
CA LEU A 144 -4.02 -2.46 -1.61
C LEU A 144 -3.40 -1.95 -0.31
N THR A 145 -2.23 -1.31 -0.41
CA THR A 145 -1.73 -0.49 0.68
C THR A 145 -2.33 0.91 0.61
N SER A 146 -3.40 1.10 1.36
CA SER A 146 -3.99 2.40 1.63
C SER A 146 -3.22 3.11 2.75
N THR A 147 -3.78 4.17 3.31
CA THR A 147 -3.08 5.08 4.21
C THR A 147 -4.03 5.67 5.24
N SER A 148 -3.51 6.06 6.40
CA SER A 148 -4.27 6.86 7.38
C SER A 148 -4.72 8.22 6.82
N GLU A 149 -4.09 8.72 5.76
CA GLU A 149 -4.49 10.00 5.14
C GLU A 149 -5.87 9.96 4.49
N VAL A 150 -6.47 8.78 4.26
CA VAL A 150 -7.88 8.68 3.83
C VAL A 150 -8.86 9.22 4.88
N TYR A 151 -8.41 9.33 6.14
CA TYR A 151 -9.15 9.95 7.24
C TYR A 151 -8.98 11.48 7.27
N GLY A 152 -7.99 12.04 6.58
CA GLY A 152 -7.73 13.49 6.50
C GLY A 152 -7.35 14.13 7.83
N ASP A 153 -8.01 15.25 8.15
CA ASP A 153 -7.94 15.91 9.47
C ASP A 153 -9.13 15.44 10.32
N PRO A 154 -9.03 14.26 10.98
CA PRO A 154 -10.18 13.58 11.57
C PRO A 154 -10.82 14.40 12.69
N LEU A 155 -12.15 14.37 12.74
CA LEU A 155 -12.94 14.99 13.81
C LEU A 155 -13.16 14.04 15.01
N VAL A 156 -12.63 12.82 14.93
CA VAL A 156 -12.79 11.76 15.93
C VAL A 156 -11.44 11.12 16.27
N HIS A 157 -11.31 10.64 17.52
CA HIS A 157 -10.13 9.92 17.99
C HIS A 157 -10.52 8.80 18.98
N PRO A 158 -10.06 7.54 18.78
CA PRO A 158 -9.24 7.05 17.67
C PRO A 158 -10.00 7.02 16.33
N GLN A 159 -9.28 6.80 15.22
CA GLN A 159 -9.87 6.64 13.90
C GLN A 159 -10.17 5.16 13.62
N GLU A 160 -11.46 4.81 13.67
CA GLU A 160 -11.96 3.49 13.27
C GLU A 160 -12.13 3.39 11.74
N GLU A 161 -12.12 2.18 11.19
CA GLU A 161 -12.26 1.94 9.74
C GLU A 161 -13.62 2.36 9.19
N SER A 162 -14.64 2.42 10.04
CA SER A 162 -15.98 2.91 9.74
C SER A 162 -16.03 4.42 9.46
N TYR A 163 -15.01 5.18 9.91
CA TYR A 163 -14.95 6.62 9.74
C TYR A 163 -14.67 7.00 8.28
N TRP A 164 -15.48 7.91 7.74
CA TRP A 164 -15.41 8.32 6.33
C TRP A 164 -14.25 9.26 5.99
N GLY A 165 -13.67 9.90 7.01
CA GLY A 165 -12.63 10.91 6.84
C GLY A 165 -13.16 12.33 6.69
N ASN A 166 -12.28 13.30 6.96
CA ASN A 166 -12.50 14.73 6.74
C ASN A 166 -11.35 15.27 5.88
N VAL A 167 -11.51 15.14 4.57
CA VAL A 167 -10.46 15.38 3.57
C VAL A 167 -10.89 16.54 2.66
N ASN A 168 -9.98 17.48 2.40
CA ASN A 168 -10.19 18.52 1.41
C ASN A 168 -9.87 17.96 0.01
N PRO A 169 -10.81 17.95 -0.95
CA PRO A 169 -10.61 17.32 -2.25
C PRO A 169 -9.76 18.16 -3.24
N ILE A 170 -9.53 19.44 -2.96
CA ILE A 170 -8.80 20.37 -3.84
C ILE A 170 -7.54 20.98 -3.19
N GLY A 171 -7.16 20.47 -2.02
CA GLY A 171 -5.93 20.87 -1.36
C GLY A 171 -4.68 20.39 -2.10
N VAL A 172 -3.54 20.99 -1.77
CA VAL A 172 -2.22 20.64 -2.37
C VAL A 172 -1.79 19.18 -2.09
N ARG A 173 -2.45 18.50 -1.16
CA ARG A 173 -2.21 17.11 -0.78
C ARG A 173 -3.18 16.13 -1.45
N SER A 174 -4.27 16.62 -2.04
CA SER A 174 -5.38 15.81 -2.53
C SER A 174 -4.98 14.84 -3.64
N CYS A 175 -3.92 15.13 -4.40
CA CYS A 175 -3.38 14.18 -5.37
C CYS A 175 -3.01 12.80 -4.77
N TYR A 176 -2.59 12.78 -3.49
CA TYR A 176 -2.32 11.57 -2.74
C TYR A 176 -3.56 11.11 -1.96
N ASP A 177 -4.17 12.02 -1.20
CA ASP A 177 -5.29 11.68 -0.29
C ASP A 177 -6.51 11.17 -1.07
N GLU A 178 -6.99 11.92 -2.07
CA GLU A 178 -8.08 11.48 -2.94
C GLU A 178 -7.66 10.32 -3.85
N GLY A 179 -6.39 10.29 -4.27
CA GLY A 179 -5.83 9.17 -5.02
C GLY A 179 -5.97 7.84 -4.28
N LYS A 180 -5.66 7.81 -2.99
CA LYS A 180 -5.83 6.61 -2.16
C LYS A 180 -7.29 6.30 -1.86
N ARG A 181 -8.13 7.32 -1.66
CA ARG A 181 -9.58 7.14 -1.46
C ARG A 181 -10.25 6.51 -2.70
N VAL A 182 -9.97 7.04 -3.90
CA VAL A 182 -10.51 6.47 -5.13
C VAL A 182 -9.94 5.08 -5.42
N ALA A 183 -8.68 4.80 -5.04
CA ALA A 183 -8.13 3.45 -5.14
C ALA A 183 -8.91 2.46 -4.26
N GLU A 184 -9.30 2.82 -3.02
CA GLU A 184 -10.20 1.98 -2.20
C GLU A 184 -11.56 1.76 -2.88
N THR A 185 -12.15 2.82 -3.48
CA THR A 185 -13.39 2.72 -4.24
C THR A 185 -13.27 1.71 -5.38
N LEU A 186 -12.21 1.81 -6.20
CA LEU A 186 -11.94 0.91 -7.32
C LEU A 186 -11.81 -0.54 -6.87
N MET A 187 -11.12 -0.81 -5.77
CA MET A 187 -11.01 -2.16 -5.21
C MET A 187 -12.40 -2.75 -4.94
N PHE A 188 -13.24 -1.99 -4.23
CA PHE A 188 -14.60 -2.41 -3.89
C PHE A 188 -15.54 -2.55 -5.10
N ASP A 189 -15.42 -1.69 -6.11
CA ASP A 189 -16.19 -1.79 -7.35
C ASP A 189 -15.84 -3.07 -8.12
N TYR A 190 -14.55 -3.37 -8.26
CA TYR A 190 -14.08 -4.61 -8.87
C TYR A 190 -14.50 -5.85 -8.07
N HIS A 191 -14.52 -5.76 -6.74
CA HIS A 191 -15.05 -6.84 -5.90
C HIS A 191 -16.55 -7.06 -6.12
N ARG A 192 -17.38 -6.00 -6.06
CA ARG A 192 -18.83 -6.09 -6.25
C ARG A 192 -19.22 -6.58 -7.64
N GLN A 193 -18.54 -6.08 -8.67
CA GLN A 193 -18.90 -6.35 -10.07
C GLN A 193 -18.29 -7.66 -10.59
N HIS A 194 -17.09 -8.03 -10.12
CA HIS A 194 -16.33 -9.15 -10.68
C HIS A 194 -15.94 -10.22 -9.64
N GLY A 195 -16.31 -10.07 -8.38
CA GLY A 195 -16.05 -11.07 -7.34
C GLY A 195 -14.56 -11.24 -7.00
N ILE A 196 -13.71 -10.28 -7.34
CA ILE A 196 -12.25 -10.36 -7.10
C ILE A 196 -12.00 -10.31 -5.60
N GLU A 197 -11.12 -11.18 -5.11
CA GLU A 197 -10.71 -11.16 -3.71
C GLU A 197 -9.80 -9.95 -3.45
N ILE A 198 -10.31 -8.97 -2.70
CA ILE A 198 -9.61 -7.75 -2.35
C ILE A 198 -9.25 -7.72 -0.86
N ARG A 199 -8.18 -7.01 -0.53
CA ARG A 199 -7.76 -6.65 0.82
C ARG A 199 -7.27 -5.21 0.84
N ILE A 200 -7.57 -4.46 1.88
CA ILE A 200 -7.16 -3.05 2.02
C ILE A 200 -6.48 -2.87 3.38
N ALA A 201 -5.21 -2.50 3.37
CA ALA A 201 -4.46 -2.17 4.57
C ALA A 201 -4.31 -0.64 4.69
N ARG A 202 -4.95 -0.01 5.68
CA ARG A 202 -4.79 1.42 5.97
C ARG A 202 -3.56 1.63 6.86
N ILE A 203 -2.45 2.00 6.22
CA ILE A 203 -1.13 2.10 6.87
C ILE A 203 -0.97 3.45 7.59
N PHE A 204 -0.62 3.38 8.88
CA PHE A 204 -0.20 4.52 9.69
C PHE A 204 1.33 4.73 9.61
N ASN A 205 1.83 5.80 10.24
CA ASN A 205 3.24 6.16 10.20
C ASN A 205 4.15 4.97 10.52
N THR A 206 4.95 4.58 9.55
CA THR A 206 5.86 3.45 9.63
C THR A 206 7.30 3.95 9.53
N TYR A 207 8.19 3.41 10.36
CA TYR A 207 9.61 3.77 10.38
C TYR A 207 10.51 2.53 10.49
N GLY A 208 11.77 2.66 10.08
CA GLY A 208 12.76 1.59 10.14
C GLY A 208 13.85 1.68 9.06
N PRO A 209 14.73 0.66 8.97
CA PRO A 209 15.81 0.62 8.00
C PRO A 209 15.32 0.74 6.55
N ARG A 210 16.12 1.31 5.64
CA ARG A 210 15.77 1.59 4.22
C ARG A 210 14.70 2.66 4.01
N MET A 211 14.20 3.30 5.07
CA MET A 211 13.46 4.55 4.95
C MET A 211 14.41 5.63 4.40
N ASN A 212 13.93 6.47 3.48
CA ASN A 212 14.74 7.56 2.96
C ASN A 212 15.02 8.58 4.10
N ILE A 213 16.26 9.04 4.21
CA ILE A 213 16.68 9.96 5.27
C ILE A 213 16.04 11.34 5.10
N ASP A 214 15.83 11.76 3.84
CA ASP A 214 15.17 13.01 3.45
C ASP A 214 13.71 12.77 3.04
N ASP A 215 13.09 11.76 3.64
CA ASP A 215 11.69 11.43 3.38
C ASP A 215 10.71 12.51 3.86
N GLY A 216 11.15 13.48 4.67
CA GLY A 216 10.30 14.61 5.07
C GLY A 216 9.26 14.27 6.16
N ARG A 217 9.12 12.99 6.54
CA ARG A 217 8.36 12.58 7.74
C ARG A 217 9.16 12.86 9.00
N VAL A 218 8.46 12.96 10.12
CA VAL A 218 9.06 13.50 11.36
C VAL A 218 10.18 12.65 11.94
N VAL A 219 10.05 11.32 11.91
CA VAL A 219 11.08 10.41 12.42
C VAL A 219 12.36 10.51 11.59
N SER A 220 12.24 10.51 10.25
CA SER A 220 13.41 10.65 9.37
C SER A 220 14.05 12.01 9.51
N ASN A 221 13.28 13.10 9.59
CA ASN A 221 13.81 14.45 9.73
C ASN A 221 14.59 14.61 11.04
N PHE A 222 14.06 14.12 12.17
CA PHE A 222 14.77 14.22 13.45
C PHE A 222 16.04 13.40 13.48
N ILE A 223 16.02 12.19 12.92
CA ILE A 223 17.22 11.36 12.80
C ILE A 223 18.25 12.04 11.89
N ALA A 224 17.82 12.57 10.74
CA ALA A 224 18.69 13.27 9.80
C ALA A 224 19.33 14.51 10.44
N GLN A 225 18.53 15.33 11.13
CA GLN A 225 18.99 16.53 11.83
C GLN A 225 20.00 16.17 12.93
N ALA A 226 19.72 15.14 13.73
CA ALA A 226 20.63 14.67 14.77
C ALA A 226 21.98 14.20 14.18
N ILE A 227 21.95 13.40 13.11
CA ILE A 227 23.17 12.91 12.43
C ILE A 227 23.97 14.07 11.81
N ARG A 228 23.30 15.09 11.28
CA ARG A 228 23.93 16.27 10.66
C ARG A 228 24.39 17.31 11.68
N GLY A 229 24.09 17.14 12.98
CA GLY A 229 24.35 18.13 14.01
C GLY A 229 23.48 19.39 13.89
N GLU A 230 22.33 19.29 13.24
CA GLU A 230 21.36 20.38 13.06
C GLU A 230 20.37 20.43 14.23
N SER A 231 19.76 21.60 14.45
CA SER A 231 18.71 21.73 15.47
C SER A 231 17.43 20.99 15.09
N LEU A 232 16.87 20.22 16.04
CA LEU A 232 15.64 19.46 15.83
C LEU A 232 14.43 20.40 15.66
N THR A 233 13.80 20.35 14.50
CA THR A 233 12.73 21.30 14.13
C THR A 233 11.35 20.81 14.57
N VAL A 234 10.84 21.31 15.70
CA VAL A 234 9.48 21.00 16.18
C VAL A 234 8.51 22.08 15.73
N GLN A 235 7.49 21.70 14.94
CA GLN A 235 6.42 22.62 14.59
C GLN A 235 5.57 22.94 15.82
N ALA A 236 5.46 24.23 16.15
CA ALA A 236 4.64 24.70 17.26
C ALA A 236 3.16 24.29 17.08
N PRO A 237 2.47 23.84 18.14
CA PRO A 237 2.88 23.88 19.56
C PRO A 237 3.75 22.68 20.02
N GLY A 238 4.01 21.68 19.19
CA GLY A 238 4.80 20.49 19.55
C GLY A 238 4.07 19.46 20.43
N THR A 239 2.79 19.69 20.72
CA THR A 239 1.94 18.83 21.57
C THR A 239 1.14 17.79 20.78
N GLN A 240 1.16 17.86 19.45
CA GLN A 240 0.52 16.90 18.57
C GLN A 240 1.00 15.47 18.86
N THR A 241 0.16 14.45 18.67
CA THR A 241 0.57 13.04 18.85
C THR A 241 0.50 12.30 17.52
N ARG A 242 1.37 11.29 17.37
CA ARG A 242 1.36 10.36 16.23
C ARG A 242 1.70 8.96 16.75
N SER A 243 1.08 7.95 16.17
CA SER A 243 1.37 6.54 16.44
C SER A 243 2.38 6.04 15.40
N PHE A 244 3.46 5.39 15.84
CA PHE A 244 4.54 4.91 14.97
C PHE A 244 4.68 3.38 15.01
N CYS A 245 4.54 2.73 13.87
CA CYS A 245 4.74 1.30 13.71
C CYS A 245 6.14 1.01 13.16
N PHE A 246 6.87 0.06 13.76
CA PHE A 246 8.15 -0.36 13.20
C PHE A 246 7.93 -1.27 11.98
N VAL A 247 8.79 -1.16 10.97
CA VAL A 247 8.57 -1.80 9.65
C VAL A 247 8.41 -3.32 9.71
N SER A 248 9.10 -4.01 10.62
CA SER A 248 8.93 -5.47 10.74
C SER A 248 7.55 -5.84 11.29
N ASP A 249 7.00 -5.04 12.22
CA ASP A 249 5.64 -5.22 12.71
C ASP A 249 4.62 -4.91 11.62
N MET A 250 4.84 -3.85 10.83
CA MET A 250 4.00 -3.51 9.68
C MET A 250 3.92 -4.67 8.68
N VAL A 251 5.06 -5.24 8.28
CA VAL A 251 5.09 -6.36 7.34
C VAL A 251 4.46 -7.61 7.94
N CYS A 252 4.95 -8.06 9.10
CA CYS A 252 4.56 -9.35 9.67
C CYS A 252 3.12 -9.35 10.21
N LYS A 253 2.70 -8.27 10.87
CA LYS A 253 1.42 -8.23 11.58
C LYS A 253 0.33 -7.47 10.85
N SER A 254 0.65 -6.62 9.86
CA SER A 254 -0.38 -5.98 9.03
C SER A 254 -0.52 -6.66 7.69
N LEU A 255 0.51 -6.63 6.84
CA LEU A 255 0.35 -7.03 5.44
C LEU A 255 0.11 -8.54 5.28
N PHE A 256 0.87 -9.36 6.01
CA PHE A 256 0.70 -10.81 5.98
C PHE A 256 -0.62 -11.26 6.60
N ILE A 257 -1.02 -10.68 7.73
CA ILE A 257 -2.29 -11.01 8.38
C ILE A 257 -3.45 -10.57 7.49
N CYS A 258 -3.41 -9.35 6.96
CA CYS A 258 -4.47 -8.80 6.11
C CYS A 258 -4.68 -9.62 4.84
N ILE A 259 -3.63 -10.18 4.22
CA ILE A 259 -3.82 -10.99 3.02
C ILE A 259 -4.46 -12.36 3.31
N GLU A 260 -4.21 -12.92 4.48
CA GLU A 260 -4.68 -14.26 4.88
C GLU A 260 -6.05 -14.21 5.57
N GLU A 261 -6.36 -13.13 6.28
CA GLU A 261 -7.63 -12.99 7.01
C GLU A 261 -8.84 -12.78 6.09
N PHE A 262 -10.03 -13.07 6.64
CA PHE A 262 -11.32 -12.88 5.96
C PHE A 262 -11.78 -11.41 5.94
N HIS A 263 -11.23 -10.55 6.78
CA HIS A 263 -11.60 -9.13 6.82
C HIS A 263 -11.09 -8.40 5.57
N THR A 264 -11.98 -7.66 4.91
CA THR A 264 -11.69 -6.94 3.66
C THR A 264 -10.86 -5.67 3.88
N ILE A 265 -11.03 -5.00 5.02
CA ILE A 265 -10.29 -3.79 5.42
C ILE A 265 -9.61 -4.06 6.76
N PHE A 266 -8.36 -3.62 6.89
CA PHE A 266 -7.55 -3.73 8.10
C PHE A 266 -6.79 -2.41 8.35
N SER A 267 -6.95 -1.79 9.51
CA SER A 267 -6.13 -0.66 9.95
C SER A 267 -5.00 -1.10 10.87
N THR A 268 -3.82 -0.50 10.69
CA THR A 268 -2.65 -0.79 11.54
C THR A 268 -2.78 -0.25 12.97
N THR A 269 -3.81 0.55 13.28
CA THR A 269 -4.10 1.04 14.63
C THR A 269 -4.25 -0.10 15.65
N TYR A 270 -4.76 -1.27 15.20
CA TYR A 270 -5.00 -2.44 16.05
C TYR A 270 -3.74 -3.22 16.45
N LEU A 271 -2.56 -2.85 15.95
CA LEU A 271 -1.29 -3.55 16.24
C LEU A 271 -0.63 -3.14 17.57
N GLY A 272 -1.36 -2.49 18.48
CA GLY A 272 -0.83 -2.11 19.79
C GLY A 272 0.26 -1.03 19.69
N VAL A 273 0.08 -0.09 18.77
CA VAL A 273 1.04 1.00 18.52
C VAL A 273 1.00 1.99 19.69
N ARG A 274 2.12 2.14 20.41
CA ARG A 274 2.24 3.11 21.51
C ARG A 274 2.12 4.53 20.97
N ASN A 275 1.22 5.33 21.55
CA ASN A 275 1.23 6.77 21.35
C ASN A 275 2.47 7.36 22.03
N ILE A 276 3.39 7.94 21.25
CA ILE A 276 4.59 8.57 21.77
C ILE A 276 4.44 10.08 21.57
N PRO A 277 4.39 10.89 22.64
CA PRO A 277 4.47 12.34 22.55
C PRO A 277 5.80 12.77 21.91
N TYR A 278 5.81 13.83 21.08
CA TYR A 278 7.06 14.31 20.46
C TYR A 278 8.15 14.62 21.48
N THR A 279 7.79 15.15 22.64
CA THR A 279 8.70 15.41 23.77
C THR A 279 9.40 14.16 24.29
N LEU A 280 8.69 13.03 24.36
CA LEU A 280 9.25 11.76 24.81
C LEU A 280 10.14 11.12 23.73
N PHE A 281 9.78 11.26 22.46
CA PHE A 281 10.61 10.82 21.34
C PHE A 281 11.94 11.61 21.26
N LEU A 282 11.89 12.93 21.48
CA LEU A 282 13.08 13.79 21.55
C LEU A 282 13.99 13.43 22.71
N PHE A 283 13.44 13.10 23.89
CA PHE A 283 14.21 12.64 25.04
C PHE A 283 14.91 11.29 24.79
N LEU A 284 14.32 10.41 23.97
CA LEU A 284 14.94 9.15 23.58
C LEU A 284 16.08 9.36 22.57
N LEU A 285 15.95 10.35 21.68
CA LEU A 285 17.00 10.71 20.72
C LEU A 285 18.16 11.46 21.37
N SER A 286 17.93 12.28 22.40
CA SER A 286 19.00 13.00 23.11
C SER A 286 19.89 12.12 24.01
N LYS A 287 19.62 10.81 24.04
CA LYS A 287 20.42 9.81 24.77
C LYS A 287 21.32 8.97 23.86
N PHE A 288 21.30 9.24 22.56
CA PHE A 288 22.28 8.76 21.57
C PHE A 288 23.17 9.93 21.15
#